data_AF-A0A6I9Z5X8-F1
#
_entry.id   AF-A0A6I9Z5X8-F1
#
_cell.length_a   1.000
_cell.length_b   1.000
_cell.length_c   1.000
_cell.angle_alpha   90.00
_cell.angle_beta   90.00
_cell.angle_gamma   90.00
#
_symmetry.space_group_name_H-M   'P 1'
#
loop_
_entity.id
_entity.type
_entity.pdbx_description
1 polymer ?
#
loop_
_entity_poly.entity_id
_entity_poly.type
_entity_poly.pdbx_seq_one_letter_code
_entity_poly.pdbx_strand_id
1 'polypeptide(L)'
;MVFVETESPETKPKIVSSKQKVKCQRLPKNIKKSLESKIHWTIIAILYEITQDYNETEKHLNNLKERLLKCIATLEVPVDELNYLSNVQKVLKEENKKYILMEEGLQHLEEEITKDVSTLHTVDEKMQILQKKIKALKHELAALETEADQLFHRDTKHDLGLPGLSVEYFKLPTLQNEILKIGNPHALLDDMNIIQQSDEMKNMMGFLEQLYEKADHRCTEEQ
;
A
#
# COMPACT_ATOMS: atom_id res chain seq x y z
N MET A 1 -98.81 -63.71 25.90
CA MET A 1 -98.57 -63.26 27.28
C MET A 1 -97.22 -62.55 27.28
N VAL A 2 -97.23 -61.22 27.50
CA VAL A 2 -96.21 -60.35 28.15
C VAL A 2 -94.75 -60.45 27.62
N PHE A 3 -94.18 -59.44 26.90
CA PHE A 3 -93.32 -58.32 27.40
C PHE A 3 -92.19 -58.78 28.36
N VAL A 4 -90.91 -58.36 28.35
CA VAL A 4 -90.22 -57.12 27.92
C VAL A 4 -88.69 -57.30 28.08
N GLU A 5 -87.93 -56.59 27.22
CA GLU A 5 -86.56 -55.98 27.32
C GLU A 5 -85.34 -56.83 27.76
N THR A 6 -84.12 -56.62 27.24
CA THR A 6 -83.35 -55.37 27.19
C THR A 6 -82.28 -55.28 26.07
N GLU A 7 -82.25 -54.12 25.41
CA GLU A 7 -81.12 -53.24 24.97
C GLU A 7 -79.87 -53.79 24.23
N SER A 8 -79.79 -53.45 22.92
CA SER A 8 -78.84 -52.56 22.18
C SER A 8 -77.40 -52.31 22.71
N PRO A 9 -76.39 -51.95 21.86
CA PRO A 9 -76.53 -50.89 20.86
C PRO A 9 -75.92 -51.08 19.45
N GLU A 10 -76.69 -50.49 18.53
CA GLU A 10 -76.40 -50.08 17.16
C GLU A 10 -75.03 -49.41 16.94
N THR A 11 -74.39 -49.71 15.80
CA THR A 11 -73.34 -48.85 15.23
C THR A 11 -73.83 -48.28 13.90
N LYS A 12 -74.31 -47.02 13.95
CA LYS A 12 -74.64 -46.23 12.75
C LYS A 12 -73.35 -45.66 12.14
N PRO A 13 -73.21 -45.61 10.80
CA PRO A 13 -72.06 -44.98 10.18
C PRO A 13 -72.13 -43.45 10.36
N LYS A 14 -71.22 -42.90 11.17
CA LYS A 14 -70.96 -41.46 11.25
C LYS A 14 -70.29 -41.01 9.94
N ILE A 15 -71.06 -40.34 9.09
CA ILE A 15 -70.50 -39.54 8.00
C ILE A 15 -69.75 -38.36 8.64
N VAL A 16 -68.42 -38.44 8.66
CA VAL A 16 -67.56 -37.32 9.03
C VAL A 16 -67.57 -36.32 7.87
N SER A 17 -68.43 -35.32 7.98
CA SER A 17 -68.36 -34.10 7.17
C SER A 17 -67.27 -33.20 7.77
N SER A 18 -66.01 -33.38 7.37
CA SER A 18 -64.94 -32.41 7.63
C SER A 18 -64.38 -31.85 6.33
N LYS A 19 -65.21 -31.07 5.60
CA LYS A 19 -64.68 -30.15 4.59
C LYS A 19 -64.21 -28.90 5.34
N GLN A 20 -62.94 -28.86 5.69
CA GLN A 20 -62.24 -27.65 6.14
C GLN A 20 -62.41 -26.62 5.02
N LYS A 21 -63.27 -25.62 5.21
CA LYS A 21 -63.51 -24.58 4.21
C LYS A 21 -62.24 -23.73 4.11
N VAL A 22 -61.44 -23.96 3.09
CA VAL A 22 -60.32 -23.09 2.72
C VAL A 22 -60.89 -21.67 2.59
N LYS A 23 -60.32 -20.72 3.36
CA LYS A 23 -60.75 -19.33 3.33
C LYS A 23 -60.24 -18.75 2.02
N CYS A 24 -61.11 -18.67 1.02
CA CYS A 24 -60.80 -18.08 -0.28
C CYS A 24 -61.09 -16.59 -0.26
N GLN A 25 -60.25 -15.79 -0.92
CA GLN A 25 -60.42 -14.36 -1.07
C GLN A 25 -60.20 -13.95 -2.52
N ARG A 26 -60.93 -12.93 -2.99
CA ARG A 26 -60.62 -12.30 -4.27
C ARG A 26 -59.23 -11.67 -4.25
N LEU A 27 -58.56 -11.75 -5.40
CA LEU A 27 -57.26 -11.11 -5.60
C LEU A 27 -57.27 -9.62 -5.20
N PRO A 28 -56.29 -9.17 -4.37
CA PRO A 28 -56.11 -7.78 -4.01
C PRO A 28 -55.86 -6.88 -5.22
N LYS A 29 -56.28 -5.61 -5.11
CA LYS A 29 -56.12 -4.60 -6.19
C LYS A 29 -54.67 -4.43 -6.67
N ASN A 30 -53.69 -4.49 -5.75
CA ASN A 30 -52.28 -4.32 -6.10
C ASN A 30 -51.75 -5.45 -7.00
N ILE A 31 -52.15 -6.69 -6.73
CA ILE A 31 -51.75 -7.86 -7.55
C ILE A 31 -52.41 -7.79 -8.92
N LYS A 32 -53.71 -7.43 -8.97
CA LYS A 32 -54.42 -7.21 -10.24
C LYS A 32 -53.73 -6.17 -11.11
N LYS A 33 -53.38 -5.03 -10.52
CA LYS A 33 -52.66 -3.95 -11.22
C LYS A 33 -51.29 -4.41 -11.70
N SER A 34 -50.54 -5.16 -10.88
CA SER A 34 -49.24 -5.71 -11.29
C SER A 34 -49.36 -6.69 -12.46
N LEU A 35 -50.37 -7.57 -12.43
CA LEU A 35 -50.60 -8.53 -13.49
C LEU A 35 -51.04 -7.83 -14.79
N GLU A 36 -51.93 -6.84 -14.68
CA GLU A 36 -52.32 -5.99 -15.81
C GLU A 36 -51.11 -5.30 -16.44
N SER A 37 -50.22 -4.72 -15.62
CA SER A 37 -48.98 -4.11 -16.12
C SER A 37 -48.09 -5.12 -16.83
N LYS A 38 -47.91 -6.33 -16.28
CA LYS A 38 -47.12 -7.39 -16.94
C LYS A 38 -47.72 -7.79 -18.28
N ILE A 39 -49.03 -8.05 -18.34
CA ILE A 39 -49.74 -8.38 -19.58
C ILE A 39 -49.57 -7.25 -20.60
N HIS A 40 -49.70 -5.99 -20.17
CA HIS A 40 -49.52 -4.84 -21.04
C HIS A 40 -48.11 -4.75 -21.62
N TRP A 41 -47.08 -4.93 -20.78
CA TRP A 41 -45.69 -4.98 -21.26
C TRP A 41 -45.41 -6.14 -22.21
N THR A 42 -45.97 -7.32 -21.94
CA THR A 42 -45.85 -8.47 -22.85
C THR A 42 -46.52 -8.19 -24.19
N ILE A 43 -47.69 -7.54 -24.20
CA ILE A 43 -48.35 -7.11 -25.44
C ILE A 43 -47.46 -6.13 -26.21
N ILE A 44 -46.87 -5.13 -25.53
CA ILE A 44 -45.94 -4.17 -26.17
C ILE A 44 -44.73 -4.90 -26.77
N ALA A 45 -44.14 -5.85 -26.04
CA ALA A 45 -42.99 -6.61 -26.51
C ALA A 45 -43.33 -7.42 -27.77
N ILE A 46 -44.48 -8.10 -27.78
CA ILE A 46 -44.97 -8.85 -28.94
C ILE A 46 -45.24 -7.91 -30.12
N LEU A 47 -45.88 -6.77 -29.89
CA LEU A 47 -46.18 -5.78 -30.93
C LEU A 47 -44.91 -5.14 -31.52
N TYR A 48 -43.84 -5.03 -30.73
CA TYR A 48 -42.55 -4.53 -31.19
C TYR A 48 -41.86 -5.52 -32.16
N GLU A 49 -42.06 -6.83 -31.98
CA GLU A 49 -41.48 -7.87 -32.84
C GLU A 49 -42.26 -8.07 -34.16
N ILE A 50 -43.51 -7.62 -34.23
CA ILE A 50 -44.39 -7.83 -35.39
C ILE A 50 -44.16 -6.75 -36.46
N THR A 51 -43.97 -7.18 -37.72
CA THR A 51 -43.71 -6.30 -38.87
C THR A 51 -44.89 -6.16 -39.84
N GLN A 52 -45.92 -7.02 -39.74
CA GLN A 52 -47.14 -7.00 -40.57
C GLN A 52 -48.39 -7.23 -39.70
N ASP A 53 -49.56 -6.72 -40.12
CA ASP A 53 -50.85 -6.85 -39.41
C ASP A 53 -50.86 -6.36 -37.95
N TYR A 54 -50.03 -5.35 -37.66
CA TYR A 54 -49.89 -4.71 -36.34
C TYR A 54 -51.24 -4.31 -35.72
N ASN A 55 -52.07 -3.61 -36.49
CA ASN A 55 -53.34 -3.05 -36.00
C ASN A 55 -54.37 -4.12 -35.64
N GLU A 56 -54.40 -5.23 -36.38
CA GLU A 56 -55.33 -6.32 -36.10
C GLU A 56 -54.84 -7.16 -34.92
N THR A 57 -53.52 -7.37 -34.83
CA THR A 57 -52.88 -8.08 -33.72
C THR A 57 -53.03 -7.31 -32.41
N GLU A 58 -52.84 -5.98 -32.41
CA GLU A 58 -53.06 -5.13 -31.23
C GLU A 58 -54.50 -5.23 -30.73
N LYS A 59 -55.49 -5.14 -31.62
CA LYS A 59 -56.90 -5.28 -31.26
C LYS A 59 -57.19 -6.64 -30.65
N HIS A 60 -56.67 -7.71 -31.24
CA HIS A 60 -56.88 -9.07 -30.75
C HIS A 60 -56.25 -9.28 -29.37
N LEU A 61 -55.01 -8.82 -29.18
CA LEU A 61 -54.29 -8.89 -27.91
C LEU A 61 -54.97 -8.06 -26.82
N ASN A 62 -55.48 -6.87 -27.14
CA ASN A 62 -56.25 -6.06 -26.20
C ASN A 62 -57.59 -6.71 -25.83
N ASN A 63 -58.28 -7.37 -26.77
CA ASN A 63 -59.50 -8.12 -26.44
C ASN A 63 -59.21 -9.31 -25.50
N LEU A 64 -58.12 -10.03 -25.77
CA LEU A 64 -57.64 -11.11 -24.89
C LEU A 64 -57.27 -10.59 -23.51
N LYS A 65 -56.58 -9.43 -23.42
CA LYS A 65 -56.29 -8.75 -22.16
C LYS A 65 -57.57 -8.50 -21.36
N GLU A 66 -58.58 -7.87 -21.95
CA GLU A 66 -59.85 -7.56 -21.28
C GLU A 66 -60.58 -8.82 -20.78
N ARG A 67 -60.63 -9.87 -21.61
CA ARG A 67 -61.23 -11.17 -21.21
C ARG A 67 -60.49 -11.80 -20.04
N LEU A 68 -59.16 -11.80 -20.10
CA LEU A 68 -58.31 -12.36 -19.05
C LEU A 68 -58.49 -11.58 -17.73
N LEU A 69 -58.48 -10.25 -17.78
CA LEU A 69 -58.70 -9.39 -16.61
C LEU A 69 -60.07 -9.64 -15.97
N LYS A 70 -61.11 -9.86 -16.77
CA LYS A 70 -62.44 -10.21 -16.27
C LYS A 70 -62.45 -11.54 -15.53
N CYS A 71 -61.77 -12.57 -16.05
CA CYS A 71 -61.62 -13.87 -15.37
C CYS A 71 -60.85 -13.73 -14.05
N ILE A 72 -59.77 -12.94 -14.04
CA ILE A 72 -58.97 -12.68 -12.83
C ILE A 72 -59.77 -11.88 -11.79
N ALA A 73 -60.70 -11.02 -12.22
CA ALA A 73 -61.55 -10.26 -11.31
C ALA A 73 -62.45 -11.16 -10.46
N THR A 74 -62.91 -12.27 -11.03
CA THR A 74 -63.79 -13.28 -10.40
C THR A 74 -63.03 -14.42 -9.72
N LEU A 75 -61.72 -14.53 -9.93
CA LEU A 75 -60.89 -15.61 -9.38
C LEU A 75 -60.75 -15.48 -7.85
N GLU A 76 -61.07 -16.57 -7.15
CA GLU A 76 -60.89 -16.71 -5.71
C GLU A 76 -59.63 -17.55 -5.44
N VAL A 77 -58.76 -17.05 -4.57
CA VAL A 77 -57.47 -17.67 -4.25
C VAL A 77 -57.42 -17.97 -2.76
N PRO A 78 -56.83 -19.10 -2.33
CA PRO A 78 -56.60 -19.38 -0.92
C PRO A 78 -55.81 -18.26 -0.23
N VAL A 79 -56.26 -17.82 0.95
CA VAL A 79 -55.63 -16.72 1.69
C VAL A 79 -54.20 -17.08 2.15
N ASP A 80 -53.93 -18.35 2.46
CA ASP A 80 -52.62 -18.80 2.96
C ASP A 80 -51.52 -18.63 1.90
N GLU A 81 -51.80 -18.97 0.64
CA GLU A 81 -50.87 -18.76 -0.48
C GLU A 81 -50.61 -17.27 -0.74
N LEU A 82 -51.64 -16.44 -0.56
CA LEU A 82 -51.56 -15.01 -0.81
C LEU A 82 -50.72 -14.29 0.26
N ASN A 83 -50.86 -14.71 1.52
CA ASN A 83 -50.03 -14.25 2.63
C ASN A 83 -48.57 -14.70 2.47
N TYR A 84 -48.35 -15.96 2.04
CA TYR A 84 -47.02 -16.47 1.73
C TYR A 84 -46.33 -15.62 0.67
N LEU A 85 -47.02 -15.30 -0.44
CA LEU A 85 -46.47 -14.45 -1.50
C LEU A 85 -46.12 -13.04 -1.00
N SER A 86 -46.95 -12.46 -0.13
CA SER A 86 -46.65 -11.15 0.48
C SER A 86 -45.41 -11.19 1.36
N ASN A 87 -45.23 -12.27 2.12
CA ASN A 87 -44.04 -12.47 2.95
C ASN A 87 -42.79 -12.65 2.08
N VAL A 88 -42.85 -13.46 1.03
CA VAL A 88 -41.76 -13.60 0.05
C VAL A 88 -41.41 -12.25 -0.58
N GLN A 89 -42.40 -11.42 -0.93
CA GLN A 89 -42.15 -10.10 -1.48
C GLN A 89 -41.45 -9.16 -0.47
N LYS A 90 -41.78 -9.24 0.82
CA LYS A 90 -41.10 -8.46 1.87
C LYS A 90 -39.64 -8.88 2.00
N VAL A 91 -39.39 -10.20 2.08
CA VAL A 91 -38.04 -10.75 2.14
C VAL A 91 -37.22 -10.32 0.91
N LEU A 92 -37.80 -10.40 -0.29
CA LEU A 92 -37.12 -9.95 -1.51
C LEU A 92 -36.73 -8.46 -1.46
N LYS A 93 -37.58 -7.59 -0.91
CA LYS A 93 -37.27 -6.17 -0.76
C LYS A 93 -36.16 -5.93 0.27
N GLU A 94 -36.13 -6.69 1.35
CA GLU A 94 -35.07 -6.62 2.36
C GLU A 94 -33.74 -7.12 1.79
N GLU A 95 -33.75 -8.25 1.08
CA GLU A 95 -32.57 -8.78 0.40
C GLU A 95 -32.03 -7.82 -0.68
N ASN A 96 -32.90 -7.21 -1.49
CA ASN A 96 -32.46 -6.19 -2.46
C ASN A 96 -31.80 -4.98 -1.78
N LYS A 97 -32.29 -4.54 -0.62
CA LYS A 97 -31.64 -3.45 0.14
C LYS A 97 -30.26 -3.87 0.63
N LYS A 98 -30.12 -5.10 1.13
CA LYS A 98 -28.81 -5.63 1.54
C LYS A 98 -27.86 -5.75 0.35
N TYR A 99 -28.36 -6.20 -0.80
CA TYR A 99 -27.59 -6.30 -2.03
C TYR A 99 -27.04 -4.93 -2.44
N ILE A 100 -27.88 -3.88 -2.49
CA ILE A 100 -27.45 -2.52 -2.85
C ILE A 100 -26.38 -2.02 -1.87
N LEU A 101 -26.59 -2.18 -0.56
CA LEU A 101 -25.59 -1.78 0.44
C LEU A 101 -24.27 -2.54 0.29
N MET A 102 -24.33 -3.82 -0.08
CA MET A 102 -23.15 -4.65 -0.29
C MET A 102 -22.41 -4.26 -1.58
N GLU A 103 -23.13 -3.91 -2.63
CA GLU A 103 -22.59 -3.40 -3.89
C GLU A 103 -21.88 -2.05 -3.68
N GLU A 104 -22.52 -1.11 -2.97
CA GLU A 104 -21.90 0.17 -2.58
C GLU A 104 -20.65 -0.04 -1.72
N GLY A 105 -20.70 -0.97 -0.75
CA GLY A 105 -19.55 -1.30 0.09
C GLY A 105 -18.40 -1.95 -0.69
N LEU A 106 -18.71 -2.79 -1.68
CA LEU A 106 -17.72 -3.41 -2.55
C LEU A 106 -17.03 -2.36 -3.43
N GLN A 107 -17.80 -1.44 -4.02
CA GLN A 107 -17.25 -0.34 -4.81
C GLN A 107 -16.33 0.54 -3.96
N HIS A 108 -16.73 0.86 -2.73
CA HIS A 108 -15.89 1.63 -1.82
C HIS A 108 -14.57 0.93 -1.51
N LEU A 109 -14.61 -0.37 -1.25
CA LEU A 109 -13.40 -1.16 -1.00
C LEU A 109 -12.46 -1.21 -2.22
N GLU A 110 -13.03 -1.32 -3.43
CA GLU A 110 -12.25 -1.29 -4.67
C GLU A 110 -11.56 0.07 -4.88
N GLU A 111 -12.24 1.16 -4.55
CA GLU A 111 -11.66 2.51 -4.57
C GLU A 111 -10.51 2.66 -3.56
N GLU A 112 -10.66 2.15 -2.33
CA GLU A 112 -9.59 2.14 -1.32
C GLU A 112 -8.39 1.31 -1.76
N ILE A 113 -8.61 0.09 -2.26
CA ILE A 113 -7.54 -0.77 -2.77
C ILE A 113 -6.79 -0.06 -3.92
N THR A 114 -7.52 0.55 -4.85
CA THR A 114 -6.91 1.26 -5.99
C THR A 114 -6.05 2.42 -5.51
N LYS A 115 -6.53 3.17 -4.53
CA LYS A 115 -5.78 4.26 -3.90
C LYS A 115 -4.50 3.73 -3.24
N ASP A 116 -4.61 2.68 -2.43
CA ASP A 116 -3.47 2.09 -1.73
C ASP A 116 -2.43 1.56 -2.71
N VAL A 117 -2.84 0.86 -3.77
CA VAL A 117 -1.96 0.41 -4.85
C VAL A 117 -1.22 1.58 -5.51
N SER A 118 -1.93 2.68 -5.78
CA SER A 118 -1.31 3.89 -6.33
C SER A 118 -0.26 4.47 -5.38
N THR A 119 -0.56 4.55 -4.07
CA THR A 119 0.42 5.02 -3.09
C THR A 119 1.64 4.11 -2.99
N LEU A 120 1.43 2.79 -3.04
CA LEU A 120 2.49 1.80 -3.00
C LEU A 120 3.40 1.91 -4.22
N HIS A 121 2.83 2.14 -5.40
CA HIS A 121 3.60 2.42 -6.62
C HIS A 121 4.49 3.66 -6.46
N THR A 122 3.94 4.76 -5.94
CA THR A 122 4.73 5.99 -5.69
C THR A 122 5.86 5.76 -4.67
N VAL A 123 5.62 4.94 -3.65
CA VAL A 123 6.65 4.58 -2.67
C VAL A 123 7.74 3.71 -3.32
N ASP A 124 7.36 2.75 -4.17
CA ASP A 124 8.32 1.93 -4.91
C ASP A 124 9.21 2.77 -5.83
N GLU A 125 8.62 3.71 -6.59
CA GLU A 125 9.39 4.65 -7.42
C GLU A 125 10.41 5.45 -6.61
N LYS A 126 10.01 5.97 -5.45
CA LYS A 126 10.91 6.69 -4.53
C LYS A 126 12.02 5.78 -4.00
N MET A 127 11.68 4.55 -3.63
CA MET A 127 12.66 3.55 -3.18
C MET A 127 13.69 3.26 -4.28
N GLN A 128 13.26 3.08 -5.52
CA GLN A 128 14.15 2.85 -6.66
C GLN A 128 15.08 4.05 -6.91
N ILE A 129 14.57 5.29 -6.80
CA ILE A 129 15.39 6.51 -6.91
C ILE A 129 16.46 6.55 -5.82
N LEU A 130 16.06 6.29 -4.57
CA LEU A 130 16.99 6.28 -3.44
C LEU A 130 18.06 5.20 -3.59
N GLN A 131 17.68 3.99 -4.03
CA GLN A 131 18.64 2.90 -4.30
C GLN A 131 19.66 3.30 -5.37
N LYS A 132 19.23 3.94 -6.46
CA LYS A 132 20.15 4.47 -7.49
C LYS A 132 21.10 5.51 -6.91
N LYS A 133 20.60 6.43 -6.08
CA LYS A 133 21.42 7.47 -5.44
C LYS A 133 22.45 6.87 -4.47
N ILE A 134 22.06 5.89 -3.66
CA ILE A 134 22.98 5.17 -2.77
C ILE A 134 24.08 4.47 -3.58
N LYS A 135 23.73 3.82 -4.68
CA LYS A 135 24.71 3.16 -5.55
C LYS A 135 25.72 4.14 -6.15
N ALA A 136 25.26 5.32 -6.59
CA ALA A 136 26.12 6.37 -7.11
C ALA A 136 27.07 6.90 -6.02
N LEU A 137 26.54 7.25 -4.84
CA LEU A 137 27.35 7.73 -3.72
C LEU A 137 28.38 6.69 -3.26
N LYS A 138 28.02 5.41 -3.28
CA LYS A 138 28.96 4.33 -2.94
C LYS A 138 30.12 4.25 -3.94
N HIS A 139 29.86 4.48 -5.23
CA HIS A 139 30.90 4.51 -6.24
C HIS A 139 31.79 5.75 -6.08
N GLU A 140 31.20 6.91 -5.81
CA GLU A 140 31.94 8.15 -5.55
C GLU A 140 32.84 8.03 -4.31
N LEU A 141 32.30 7.48 -3.22
CA LEU A 141 33.07 7.20 -2.00
C LEU A 141 34.25 6.26 -2.29
N ALA A 142 34.02 5.16 -3.02
CA ALA A 142 35.10 4.23 -3.37
C ALA A 142 36.18 4.91 -4.25
N ALA A 143 35.79 5.79 -5.17
CA ALA A 143 36.75 6.55 -5.97
C ALA A 143 37.58 7.50 -5.09
N LEU A 144 36.93 8.23 -4.18
CA LEU A 144 37.60 9.12 -3.24
C LEU A 144 38.55 8.36 -2.30
N GLU A 145 38.13 7.20 -1.79
CA GLU A 145 38.99 6.32 -0.98
C GLU A 145 40.23 5.86 -1.77
N THR A 146 40.07 5.48 -3.04
CA THR A 146 41.23 5.10 -3.87
C THR A 146 42.16 6.26 -4.19
N GLU A 147 41.62 7.48 -4.32
CA GLU A 147 42.42 8.69 -4.52
C GLU A 147 43.18 9.05 -3.24
N ALA A 148 42.51 8.99 -2.09
CA ALA A 148 43.12 9.19 -0.79
C ALA A 148 44.24 8.15 -0.55
N ASP A 149 44.00 6.87 -0.80
CA ASP A 149 45.01 5.82 -0.66
C ASP A 149 46.23 6.04 -1.58
N GLN A 150 46.03 6.62 -2.77
CA GLN A 150 47.12 7.01 -3.68
C GLN A 150 47.89 8.22 -3.15
N LEU A 151 47.19 9.29 -2.73
CA LEU A 151 47.80 10.51 -2.19
C LEU A 151 48.59 10.23 -0.93
N PHE A 152 48.01 9.44 -0.03
CA PHE A 152 48.63 9.05 1.22
C PHE A 152 49.65 7.93 1.08
N HIS A 153 50.08 7.57 -0.16
CA HIS A 153 51.05 6.53 -0.49
C HIS A 153 51.43 5.73 0.74
N ARG A 154 50.62 4.71 1.08
CA ARG A 154 50.83 3.89 2.28
C ARG A 154 52.07 3.02 2.06
N ASP A 155 53.21 3.68 1.90
CA ASP A 155 54.54 3.13 1.92
C ASP A 155 54.69 2.62 3.34
N THR A 156 54.38 1.33 3.47
CA THR A 156 54.36 0.51 4.68
C THR A 156 55.67 0.51 5.48
N LYS A 157 56.59 1.43 5.19
CA LYS A 157 57.81 1.66 5.94
C LYS A 157 57.82 2.95 6.75
N HIS A 158 57.30 4.10 6.28
CA HIS A 158 57.58 5.38 6.95
C HIS A 158 56.35 6.31 6.96
N ASP A 159 55.57 6.31 8.05
CA ASP A 159 54.39 7.16 8.31
C ASP A 159 54.62 8.68 8.18
N LEU A 160 55.86 9.13 7.94
CA LEU A 160 56.23 10.54 7.84
C LEU A 160 56.90 10.91 6.50
N GLY A 161 56.98 9.99 5.52
CA GLY A 161 57.66 10.23 4.25
C GLY A 161 59.15 10.60 4.39
N LEU A 162 59.73 10.38 5.58
CA LEU A 162 61.12 10.73 5.86
C LEU A 162 62.05 9.71 5.19
N PRO A 163 63.15 10.16 4.56
CA PRO A 163 64.17 9.24 4.11
C PRO A 163 64.71 8.49 5.33
N GLY A 164 64.68 7.15 5.27
CA GLY A 164 65.17 6.31 6.35
C GLY A 164 66.61 6.68 6.69
N LEU A 165 66.84 7.16 7.92
CA LEU A 165 68.18 7.49 8.40
C LEU A 165 69.03 6.21 8.39
N SER A 166 70.11 6.20 7.61
CA SER A 166 71.03 5.05 7.54
C SER A 166 71.60 4.76 8.93
N VAL A 167 71.65 3.48 9.30
CA VAL A 167 72.22 3.01 10.58
C VAL A 167 73.69 3.43 10.75
N GLU A 168 74.37 3.75 9.64
CA GLU A 168 75.74 4.27 9.64
C GLU A 168 75.87 5.62 10.37
N TYR A 169 74.87 6.49 10.32
CA TYR A 169 74.89 7.77 11.05
C TYR A 169 74.93 7.57 12.57
N PHE A 170 74.35 6.49 13.07
CA PHE A 170 74.37 6.14 14.50
C PHE A 170 75.67 5.45 14.93
N LYS A 171 76.53 5.06 14.00
CA LYS A 171 77.86 4.48 14.27
C LYS A 171 78.98 5.51 14.28
N LEU A 172 78.75 6.73 13.76
CA LEU A 172 79.73 7.80 13.89
C LEU A 172 79.83 8.23 15.36
N PRO A 173 81.03 8.55 15.87
CA PRO A 173 81.17 9.19 17.16
C PRO A 173 80.29 10.43 17.19
N THR A 174 79.48 10.59 18.23
CA THR A 174 78.67 11.80 18.39
C THR A 174 79.60 13.01 18.45
N LEU A 175 79.15 14.14 17.89
CA LEU A 175 79.91 15.40 17.94
C LEU A 175 80.34 15.74 19.37
N GLN A 176 79.50 15.40 20.35
CA GLN A 176 79.78 15.54 21.78
C GLN A 176 81.03 14.77 22.23
N ASN A 177 81.22 13.53 21.74
CA ASN A 177 82.40 12.72 22.05
C ASN A 177 83.68 13.24 21.38
N GLU A 178 83.57 13.85 20.20
CA GLU A 178 84.70 14.49 19.52
C GLU A 178 85.09 15.81 20.18
N ILE A 179 84.13 16.62 20.63
CA ILE A 179 84.39 17.88 21.37
C ILE A 179 85.16 17.60 22.68
N LEU A 180 84.88 16.49 23.36
CA LEU A 180 85.60 16.09 24.58
C LEU A 180 87.07 15.69 24.35
N LYS A 181 87.47 15.39 23.10
CA LYS A 181 88.87 15.09 22.75
C LYS A 181 89.70 16.35 22.50
N ILE A 182 89.07 17.53 22.43
CA ILE A 182 89.76 18.79 22.17
C ILE A 182 90.42 19.27 23.46
N GLY A 183 91.73 19.55 23.40
CA GLY A 183 92.56 19.82 24.58
C GLY A 183 92.21 21.09 25.38
N ASN A 184 91.42 22.00 24.81
CA ASN A 184 90.88 23.18 25.51
C ASN A 184 89.43 23.44 25.06
N PRO A 185 88.45 22.74 25.66
CA PRO A 185 87.06 22.83 25.25
C PRO A 185 86.42 24.18 25.62
N HIS A 186 86.94 24.87 26.64
CA HIS A 186 86.44 26.18 27.06
C HIS A 186 86.75 27.28 26.05
N ALA A 187 87.95 27.31 25.49
CA ALA A 187 88.29 28.29 24.45
C ALA A 187 87.43 28.10 23.19
N LEU A 188 87.15 26.84 22.80
CA LEU A 188 86.24 26.56 21.69
C LEU A 188 84.81 27.03 21.98
N LEU A 189 84.35 26.85 23.23
CA LEU A 189 83.01 27.30 23.63
C LEU A 189 82.91 28.83 23.60
N ASP A 190 83.95 29.54 24.02
CA ASP A 190 84.04 30.99 23.95
C ASP A 190 84.04 31.48 22.49
N ASP A 191 84.83 30.85 21.61
CA ASP A 191 84.85 31.15 20.19
C ASP A 191 83.48 30.87 19.53
N MET A 192 82.83 29.76 19.87
CA MET A 192 81.48 29.45 19.40
C MET A 192 80.46 30.46 19.88
N ASN A 193 80.57 30.92 21.13
CA ASN A 193 79.70 31.95 21.67
C ASN A 193 79.93 33.30 20.97
N ILE A 194 81.18 33.67 20.68
CA ILE A 194 81.50 34.87 19.89
C ILE A 194 80.90 34.78 18.49
N ILE A 195 81.03 33.64 17.82
CA ILE A 195 80.43 33.40 16.49
C ILE A 195 78.90 33.44 16.56
N GLN A 196 78.31 32.85 17.60
CA GLN A 196 76.86 32.84 17.79
C GLN A 196 76.31 34.24 18.04
N GLN A 197 77.08 35.09 18.72
CA GLN A 197 76.73 36.47 19.00
C GLN A 197 77.04 37.43 17.84
N SER A 198 77.71 36.96 16.77
CA SER A 198 78.00 37.77 15.58
C SER A 198 76.71 38.21 14.87
N ASP A 199 76.76 39.35 14.21
CA ASP A 199 75.61 39.92 13.51
C ASP A 199 75.21 39.03 12.32
N GLU A 200 76.17 38.38 11.65
CA GLU A 200 75.91 37.44 10.56
C GLU A 200 75.14 36.21 11.04
N MET A 201 75.52 35.61 12.18
CA MET A 201 74.82 34.45 12.72
C MET A 201 73.42 34.81 13.19
N LYS A 202 73.25 35.97 13.84
CA LYS A 202 71.92 36.48 14.23
C LYS A 202 71.03 36.73 13.02
N ASN A 203 71.57 37.31 11.95
CA ASN A 203 70.83 37.53 10.71
C ASN A 203 70.40 36.20 10.06
N MET A 204 71.28 35.20 10.04
CA MET A 204 70.95 33.88 9.52
C MET A 204 69.87 33.19 10.38
N MET A 205 69.96 33.29 11.71
CA MET A 205 68.98 32.72 12.62
C MET A 205 67.61 33.39 12.46
N GLY A 206 67.55 34.72 12.37
CA GLY A 206 66.31 35.45 12.11
C GLY A 206 65.71 35.14 10.73
N PHE A 207 66.54 34.92 9.71
CA PHE A 207 66.07 34.48 8.39
C PHE A 207 65.43 33.08 8.46
N LEU A 208 66.04 32.15 9.19
CA LEU A 208 65.47 30.82 9.39
C LEU A 208 64.15 30.88 10.16
N GLU A 209 64.07 31.69 11.22
CA GLU A 209 62.85 31.87 12.01
C GLU A 209 61.70 32.41 11.16
N GLN A 210 61.95 33.42 10.31
CA GLN A 210 60.96 33.93 9.36
C GLN A 210 60.52 32.89 8.33
N LEU A 211 61.44 32.03 7.87
CA LEU A 211 61.09 30.94 6.97
C LEU A 211 60.18 29.91 7.64
N TYR A 212 60.45 29.57 8.90
CA TYR A 212 59.61 28.65 9.67
C TYR A 212 58.24 29.25 9.97
N GLU A 213 58.17 30.50 10.40
CA GLU A 213 56.90 31.23 10.62
C GLU A 213 56.07 31.26 9.33
N LYS A 214 56.70 31.52 8.19
CA LYS A 214 56.04 31.51 6.88
C LYS A 214 55.58 30.11 6.43
N ALA A 215 56.33 29.07 6.77
CA ALA A 215 55.93 27.69 6.48
C ALA A 215 54.75 27.25 7.34
N ASP A 216 54.76 27.61 8.63
CA ASP A 216 53.71 27.26 9.59
C ASP A 216 52.39 27.97 9.24
N HIS A 217 52.45 29.26 8.87
CA HIS A 217 51.28 29.98 8.37
C HIS A 217 50.68 29.37 7.11
N ARG A 218 51.52 28.91 6.16
CA ARG A 218 51.04 28.21 4.96
C ARG A 218 50.34 26.90 5.28
N CYS A 219 50.79 26.16 6.29
CA CYS A 219 50.11 24.95 6.73
C CYS A 219 48.75 25.23 7.39
N THR A 220 48.54 26.40 7.99
CA THR A 220 47.25 26.79 8.60
C THR A 220 46.24 27.43 7.66
N GLU A 221 46.67 27.99 6.52
CA GLU A 221 45.77 28.60 5.51
C GLU A 221 45.18 27.59 4.51
N GLU A 222 45.68 26.35 4.47
CA GLU A 222 45.19 25.26 3.61
C GLU A 222 44.17 24.31 4.30
N GLN A 223 43.58 24.70 5.43
CA GLN A 223 42.44 24.04 6.09
C GLN A 223 41.15 24.88 6.00
#